data_AF-A0A1N6XJC5-F1
#
_entry.id   AF-A0A1N6XJC5-F1
#
_cell.length_a   1.000
_cell.length_b   1.000
_cell.length_c   1.000
_cell.angle_alpha   90.00
_cell.angle_beta   90.00
_cell.angle_gamma   90.00
#
_symmetry.space_group_name_H-M   'P 1'
#
loop_
_entity.id
_entity.type
_entity.pdbx_description
1 polymer ?
#
loop_
_entity_poly.entity_id
_entity_poly.type
_entity_poly.pdbx_seq_one_letter_code
_entity_poly.pdbx_strand_id
1 'polypeptide(L)'
;MDELVEFLSKLDTCECDLVVLTFISDDRLYCRFFQGGVYKDRMFVNDPDIIVKLRAVCGEGEEIDTVGISKLRKVLSTQGSEPA
;
A
#
# COMPACT_ATOMS: atom_id res chain seq x y z
N MET A 1 16.42 -3.14 2.83
CA MET A 1 15.12 -3.82 2.65
C MET A 1 14.28 -2.89 1.82
N ASP A 2 13.72 -3.39 0.72
CA ASP A 2 12.90 -2.59 -0.17
C ASP A 2 11.65 -2.09 0.57
N GLU A 3 11.37 -0.78 0.47
CA GLU A 3 10.21 -0.14 1.10
C GLU A 3 8.90 -0.86 0.71
N LEU A 4 8.85 -1.40 -0.50
CA LEU A 4 7.77 -2.23 -1.01
C LEU A 4 7.58 -3.52 -0.20
N VAL A 5 8.67 -4.22 0.12
CA VAL A 5 8.64 -5.48 0.87
C VAL A 5 8.15 -5.23 2.29
N GLU A 6 8.60 -4.14 2.92
CA GLU A 6 8.11 -3.74 4.25
C GLU A 6 6.61 -3.38 4.20
N PHE A 7 6.17 -2.65 3.18
CA PHE A 7 4.77 -2.30 2.99
C PHE A 7 3.88 -3.55 2.81
N LEU A 8 4.29 -4.48 1.94
CA LEU A 8 3.59 -5.75 1.72
C LEU A 8 3.60 -6.63 2.97
N SER A 9 4.71 -6.66 3.70
CA SER A 9 4.82 -7.40 4.96
C SER A 9 3.86 -6.86 6.02
N LYS A 10 3.73 -5.54 6.15
CA LYS A 10 2.76 -4.91 7.06
C LYS A 10 1.32 -5.19 6.66
N LEU A 11 1.02 -5.10 5.36
CA LEU A 11 -0.30 -5.46 4.82
C LEU A 11 -0.72 -6.88 5.19
N ASP A 12 0.21 -7.83 5.11
CA ASP A 12 -0.06 -9.24 5.40
C ASP A 12 -0.11 -9.53 6.91
N THR A 13 0.85 -9.01 7.67
CA THR A 13 0.96 -9.23 9.13
C THR A 13 -0.22 -8.64 9.90
N CYS A 14 -0.73 -7.48 9.45
CA CYS A 14 -1.84 -6.80 10.13
C CYS A 14 -3.22 -7.25 9.63
N GLU A 15 -3.29 -8.21 8.70
CA GLU A 15 -4.54 -8.67 8.05
C GLU A 15 -5.42 -7.49 7.63
N CYS A 16 -4.81 -6.49 6.99
CA CYS A 16 -5.47 -5.22 6.74
C CYS A 16 -6.62 -5.37 5.75
N ASP A 17 -7.77 -4.81 6.09
CA ASP A 17 -8.91 -4.68 5.16
C ASP A 17 -9.07 -3.26 4.59
N LEU A 18 -8.38 -2.29 5.17
CA LEU A 18 -8.38 -0.90 4.73
C LEU A 18 -7.00 -0.24 4.91
N VAL A 19 -6.53 0.46 3.88
CA VAL A 19 -5.36 1.32 3.93
C VAL A 19 -5.76 2.73 3.56
N VAL A 20 -5.53 3.68 4.46
CA VAL A 20 -5.75 5.09 4.17
C VAL A 20 -4.43 5.71 3.74
N LEU A 21 -4.43 6.25 2.54
CA LEU A 21 -3.34 6.98 1.93
C LEU A 21 -3.48 8.46 2.28
N THR A 22 -2.36 9.11 2.57
CA THR A 22 -2.33 10.55 2.83
C THR A 22 -1.14 11.13 2.10
N PHE A 23 -1.41 11.77 0.97
CA PHE A 23 -0.38 12.32 0.11
C PHE A 23 0.12 13.62 0.73
N ILE A 24 1.33 13.58 1.31
CA ILE A 24 1.96 14.74 1.94
C ILE A 24 2.64 15.60 0.87
N SER A 25 3.28 14.95 -0.12
CA SER A 25 3.94 15.57 -1.27
C SER A 25 4.07 14.55 -2.40
N ASP A 26 4.58 14.96 -3.57
CA ASP A 26 4.71 14.04 -4.72
C ASP A 26 5.65 12.85 -4.43
N ASP A 27 6.70 13.08 -3.63
CA ASP A 27 7.66 12.06 -3.17
C ASP A 27 7.39 11.53 -1.75
N ARG A 28 6.27 11.91 -1.11
CA ARG A 28 5.98 11.47 0.27
C ARG A 28 4.53 11.11 0.47
N LEU A 29 4.33 9.85 0.82
CA LEU A 29 3.04 9.27 1.10
C LEU A 29 3.03 8.67 2.51
N TYR A 30 1.97 8.94 3.25
CA TYR A 30 1.75 8.35 4.56
C TYR A 30 0.61 7.36 4.50
N CYS A 31 0.93 6.09 4.79
CA CYS A 31 -0.01 4.98 4.75
C CYS A 31 -0.41 4.60 6.18
N ARG A 32 -1.71 4.47 6.42
CA ARG A 32 -2.26 3.98 7.69
C ARG A 32 -3.03 2.70 7.44
N PHE A 33 -2.71 1.68 8.22
CA PHE A 33 -3.28 0.35 8.10
C PHE A 33 -4.38 0.15 9.13
N PHE A 34 -5.53 -0.34 8.67
CA PHE A 34 -6.70 -0.61 9.50
C PHE A 34 -7.20 -2.04 9.29
N GLN A 35 -7.76 -2.60 10.36
CA GLN A 35 -8.43 -3.90 10.35
C GLN A 35 -9.73 -3.78 11.15
N GLY A 36 -10.88 -4.03 10.52
CA GLY A 36 -12.21 -3.95 11.13
C GLY A 36 -12.51 -2.57 11.71
N GLY A 37 -11.97 -1.51 11.11
CA GLY A 37 -12.05 -0.13 11.62
C GLY A 37 -11.07 0.20 12.75
N VAL A 38 -10.22 -0.74 13.17
CA VAL A 38 -9.19 -0.52 14.19
C VAL A 38 -7.87 -0.16 13.53
N TYR A 39 -7.25 0.93 13.96
CA TYR A 39 -5.91 1.32 13.54
C TYR A 39 -4.88 0.29 14.02
N LYS A 40 -4.08 -0.25 13.11
CA LYS A 40 -3.06 -1.26 13.40
C LYS A 40 -1.66 -0.71 13.34
N ASP A 41 -1.34 -0.03 12.24
CA ASP A 41 0.03 0.37 11.96
C ASP A 41 0.10 1.56 11.00
N ARG A 42 1.30 2.12 10.82
CA ARG A 42 1.58 3.21 9.87
C ARG A 42 2.94 3.01 9.22
N MET A 43 3.04 3.48 7.98
CA MET A 43 4.29 3.52 7.25
C MET A 43 4.39 4.80 6.42
N PHE A 44 5.60 5.32 6.30
CA PHE A 44 5.91 6.36 5.32
C PHE A 44 6.49 5.68 4.09
N VAL A 45 5.96 6.04 2.92
CA VAL A 45 6.40 5.61 1.61
C VAL A 45 7.00 6.82 0.92
N ASN A 46 8.25 6.73 0.51
CA ASN A 46 8.99 7.79 -0.17
C ASN A 46 9.41 7.37 -1.58
N ASP A 47 9.26 6.09 -1.91
CA ASP A 47 9.58 5.59 -3.24
C ASP A 47 8.52 6.04 -4.27
N PRO A 48 8.89 6.83 -5.29
CA PRO A 48 7.94 7.39 -6.23
C PRO A 48 7.25 6.31 -7.08
N ASP A 49 7.91 5.18 -7.34
CA ASP A 49 7.34 4.08 -8.12
C ASP A 49 6.23 3.36 -7.33
N ILE A 50 6.45 3.17 -6.02
CA ILE A 50 5.41 2.67 -5.10
C ILE A 50 4.25 3.66 -4.99
N ILE A 51 4.54 4.96 -4.85
CA ILE A 51 3.52 6.02 -4.74
C ILE A 51 2.61 6.05 -5.97
N VAL A 52 3.18 5.98 -7.18
CA VAL A 52 2.40 5.95 -8.44
C VAL A 52 1.46 4.75 -8.48
N LYS A 53 1.93 3.57 -8.07
CA LYS A 53 1.10 2.34 -8.03
C LYS A 53 0.00 2.42 -6.98
N LEU A 54 0.33 2.93 -5.79
CA LEU A 54 -0.64 3.16 -4.73
C LEU A 54 -1.72 4.13 -5.20
N ARG A 55 -1.35 5.22 -5.88
CA ARG A 55 -2.28 6.17 -6.50
C ARG A 55 -3.14 5.52 -7.59
N ALA A 56 -2.61 4.56 -8.36
CA ALA A 56 -3.36 3.87 -9.41
C ALA A 56 -4.42 2.89 -8.88
N VAL A 57 -4.24 2.34 -7.68
CA VAL A 57 -5.23 1.45 -7.03
C VAL A 57 -6.12 2.16 -6.01
N CYS A 58 -5.78 3.41 -5.69
CA CYS A 58 -6.49 4.23 -4.72
C CYS A 58 -7.91 4.55 -5.22
N GLY A 59 -8.90 4.35 -4.35
CA GLY A 59 -10.29 4.68 -4.63
C GLY A 59 -10.62 6.17 -4.46
N GLU A 60 -11.90 6.52 -4.63
CA GLU A 60 -12.41 7.85 -4.27
C GLU A 60 -12.24 8.06 -2.76
N GLY A 61 -11.45 9.06 -2.36
CA GLY A 61 -11.22 9.39 -0.94
C GLY A 61 -9.84 9.06 -0.38
N GLU A 62 -8.86 8.74 -1.23
CA GLU A 62 -7.50 8.40 -0.78
C GLU A 62 -7.45 7.12 0.09
N GLU A 63 -8.39 6.20 -0.13
CA GLU A 63 -8.52 4.95 0.61
C GLU A 63 -8.44 3.72 -0.30
N ILE A 64 -7.85 2.65 0.22
CA ILE A 64 -7.72 1.34 -0.43
C ILE A 64 -8.43 0.32 0.45
N ASP A 65 -9.62 -0.07 0.04
CA ASP A 65 -10.40 -1.14 0.66
C ASP A 65 -9.88 -2.54 0.28
N THR A 66 -10.55 -3.59 0.75
CA THR A 66 -10.15 -4.98 0.53
C THR A 66 -10.02 -5.35 -0.96
N VAL A 67 -10.84 -4.76 -1.84
CA VAL A 67 -10.74 -4.91 -3.30
C VAL A 67 -9.50 -4.19 -3.83
N GLY A 68 -9.26 -2.96 -3.37
CA GLY A 68 -8.05 -2.20 -3.67
C GLY A 68 -6.78 -2.92 -3.23
N ILE A 69 -6.76 -3.49 -2.02
CA ILE A 69 -5.63 -4.26 -1.47
C ILE A 69 -5.38 -5.51 -2.32
N SER A 70 -6.43 -6.19 -2.76
CA SER A 70 -6.31 -7.36 -3.64
C SER A 70 -5.71 -6.98 -5.01
N LYS A 71 -6.13 -5.84 -5.59
CA LYS A 71 -5.54 -5.30 -6.81
C LYS A 71 -4.08 -4.88 -6.61
N LEU A 72 -3.80 -4.21 -5.49
CA LEU A 72 -2.46 -3.75 -5.12
C LEU A 72 -1.49 -4.92 -4.99
N ARG A 73 -1.88 -5.97 -4.25
CA ARG A 73 -1.10 -7.21 -4.16
C ARG A 73 -0.79 -7.76 -5.55
N LYS A 74 -1.77 -7.79 -6.45
CA LYS A 74 -1.57 -8.28 -7.82
C LYS A 74 -0.59 -7.41 -8.62
N VAL A 75 -0.74 -6.08 -8.59
CA VAL A 75 0.15 -5.13 -9.29
C VAL A 75 1.58 -5.22 -8.76
N LEU A 76 1.75 -5.34 -7.45
CA LEU A 76 3.06 -5.42 -6.80
C LEU A 76 3.70 -6.81 -6.98
N SER A 77 2.93 -7.90 -6.95
CA SER A 77 3.42 -9.26 -7.19
C SER A 77 3.86 -9.50 -8.64
N THR A 78 3.29 -8.79 -9.63
CA THR A 78 3.72 -8.91 -11.04
C THR A 78 5.18 -8.46 -11.26
N GLN A 79 5.77 -7.69 -10.34
CA GLN A 79 7.20 -7.33 -10.41
C GLN A 79 8.14 -8.28 -9.63
N GLY A 80 7.62 -9.28 -8.95
CA GLY A 80 8.42 -10.35 -8.33
C GLY A 80 8.67 -11.56 -9.24
N SER A 81 8.27 -11.50 -10.52
CA SER A 81 8.37 -12.61 -11.47
C SER A 81 8.89 -12.14 -12.82
N GLU A 82 10.12 -11.63 -12.85
CA GLU A 82 10.99 -11.79 -14.01
C GLU A 82 11.97 -12.92 -13.69
N PRO A 83 11.73 -14.15 -14.18
CA PRO A 83 12.78 -15.16 -14.24
C PRO A 83 13.72 -14.75 -15.39
N ALA A 84 14.98 -14.47 -15.07
CA ALA A 84 16.08 -14.52 -16.04
C ALA A 84 16.79 -15.87 -15.89
#